data_AF-A0A2N2G279-F1
#
_entry.id   AF-A0A2N2G279-F1
#
_cell.length_a   1.000
_cell.length_b   1.000
_cell.length_c   1.000
_cell.angle_alpha   90.00
_cell.angle_beta   90.00
_cell.angle_gamma   90.00
#
_symmetry.space_group_name_H-M   'P 1'
#
loop_
_entity.id
_entity.type
_entity.pdbx_description
1 polymer ?
#
loop_
_entity_poly.entity_id
_entity_poly.type
_entity_poly.pdbx_seq_one_letter_code
_entity_poly.pdbx_strand_id
1 'polypeptide(L)'
;MISQELRDVFSQAVAYAKISKHEYLTLEHVFLILLNNEMITSLFDDLGLDRKKIYQETKEHIEKNTPKLPEEINDEPMETLSLTSTIEHMVAHTQTSGKGNASVEDMFVAILKNEKSFATYVLKQQGVERIDILEEISHKDFDETPLTNNQNEEKENDVLAKNSTELVSLAKKGEIDPIIGREMEIARVIEILSRRKKNNPLLVGEPGVGKTAIAEGLALEIAQKRVPNSLQHSKVFSLDMGSMVAGTKYRGDFEKKLKTLLKEISQIKDAILFIDEIHTIVGAGSVSGSSMDASNILKPLLANGKLRCIGATTFAEYRNDFSKDKALSRRFAKVDVNEPSSEDTITILNGLKEKYEEFHGVKYAPSAIKMAVELSKKFIQDRFLPDSAIDVIDEVGATKKLEMEAKKTKTKTVTITSKDVEQTVAKMAHIPPKSATKSDLTLLKSLEKSMQKRIFGQDKAISTIVQAIKINKAGLGGDKKPIGSFLFTGPTGVGKTEVAKELSHQLGIHFERFDMSEYMEAHTISRLIGAPAGYVGFEKGGLLTESIRKHP
;
A
#
# COMPACT_ATOMS: atom_id res chain seq x y z
N MET A 1 6.23 36.96 12.78
CA MET A 1 4.85 36.64 12.33
C MET A 1 4.64 36.96 10.86
N ILE A 2 5.11 38.10 10.35
CA ILE A 2 5.07 38.44 8.91
C ILE A 2 6.50 38.63 8.40
N SER A 3 6.81 38.15 7.20
CA SER A 3 8.12 38.31 6.53
C SER A 3 8.45 39.79 6.27
N GLN A 4 9.73 40.10 6.06
CA GLN A 4 10.15 41.48 5.75
C GLN A 4 9.52 41.95 4.42
N GLU A 5 9.54 41.11 3.40
CA GLU A 5 8.98 41.40 2.08
C GLU A 5 7.49 41.70 2.13
N LEU A 6 6.71 40.91 2.88
CA LEU A 6 5.28 41.17 3.02
C LEU A 6 5.00 42.45 3.83
N ARG A 7 5.85 42.82 4.81
CA ARG A 7 5.74 44.12 5.48
C ARG A 7 5.97 45.28 4.51
N ASP A 8 6.92 45.14 3.59
CA ASP A 8 7.20 46.16 2.58
C ASP A 8 6.02 46.31 1.61
N VAL A 9 5.35 45.21 1.24
CA VAL A 9 4.10 45.24 0.45
C VAL A 9 2.99 46.01 1.18
N PHE A 10 2.75 45.75 2.47
CA PHE A 10 1.75 46.48 3.23
C PHE A 10 2.08 47.97 3.34
N SER A 11 3.35 48.31 3.60
CA SER A 11 3.80 49.70 3.67
C SER A 11 3.57 50.45 2.36
N GLN A 12 3.87 49.81 1.22
CA GLN A 12 3.61 50.37 -0.10
C GLN A 12 2.12 50.53 -0.40
N ALA A 13 1.28 49.58 0.04
CA ALA A 13 -0.17 49.68 -0.14
C ALA A 13 -0.77 50.86 0.66
N VAL A 14 -0.31 51.05 1.90
CA VAL A 14 -0.67 52.21 2.74
C VAL A 14 -0.22 53.52 2.08
N ALA A 15 1.03 53.57 1.59
CA ALA A 15 1.57 54.74 0.91
C ALA A 15 0.76 55.08 -0.35
N TYR A 16 0.39 54.09 -1.15
CA TYR A 16 -0.44 54.27 -2.35
C TYR A 16 -1.83 54.81 -2.02
N ALA A 17 -2.50 54.26 -0.99
CA ALA A 17 -3.79 54.76 -0.53
C ALA A 17 -3.71 56.22 -0.05
N LYS A 18 -2.65 56.56 0.71
CA LYS A 18 -2.42 57.92 1.23
C LYS A 18 -2.14 58.93 0.11
N ILE A 19 -1.29 58.60 -0.85
CA ILE A 19 -0.99 59.46 -2.01
C ILE A 19 -2.25 59.69 -2.86
N SER A 20 -3.08 58.65 -3.00
CA SER A 20 -4.33 58.72 -3.77
C SER A 20 -5.50 59.33 -2.99
N LYS A 21 -5.26 59.75 -1.74
CA LYS A 21 -6.27 60.25 -0.77
C LYS A 21 -7.45 59.30 -0.58
N HIS A 22 -7.25 58.00 -0.63
CA HIS A 22 -8.31 57.03 -0.38
C HIS A 22 -8.62 56.96 1.11
N GLU A 23 -9.91 57.02 1.47
CA GLU A 23 -10.37 56.93 2.87
C GLU A 23 -10.11 55.53 3.47
N TYR A 24 -10.14 54.49 2.63
CA TYR A 24 -10.00 53.10 3.05
C TYR A 24 -8.83 52.39 2.38
N LEU A 25 -8.13 51.57 3.16
CA LEU A 25 -7.19 50.56 2.66
C LEU A 25 -7.93 49.24 2.44
N THR A 26 -8.07 48.84 1.18
CA THR A 26 -8.81 47.64 0.76
C THR A 26 -7.90 46.47 0.38
N LEU A 27 -8.47 45.28 0.17
CA LEU A 27 -7.73 44.12 -0.34
C LEU A 27 -7.12 44.39 -1.71
N GLU A 28 -7.82 45.14 -2.55
CA GLU A 28 -7.40 45.47 -3.92
C GLU A 28 -6.14 46.36 -3.90
N HIS A 29 -5.97 47.21 -2.88
CA HIS A 29 -4.73 47.98 -2.71
C HIS A 29 -3.53 47.05 -2.49
N VAL A 30 -3.68 46.06 -1.61
CA VAL A 30 -2.63 45.08 -1.34
C VAL A 30 -2.38 44.21 -2.58
N PHE A 31 -3.44 43.75 -3.24
CA PHE A 31 -3.35 42.98 -4.49
C PHE A 31 -2.61 43.75 -5.59
N LEU A 32 -2.92 45.04 -5.78
CA LEU A 32 -2.26 45.89 -6.78
C LEU A 32 -0.74 45.98 -6.56
N ILE A 33 -0.29 46.09 -5.30
CA ILE A 33 1.13 46.10 -4.96
C ILE A 33 1.74 44.71 -5.15
N LEU A 34 1.03 43.64 -4.76
CA LEU A 34 1.48 42.26 -4.96
C LEU A 34 1.76 41.94 -6.43
N LEU A 35 0.98 42.49 -7.37
CA LEU A 35 1.20 42.31 -8.83
C LEU A 35 2.57 42.82 -9.31
N ASN A 36 3.27 43.66 -8.52
CA ASN A 36 4.60 44.16 -8.83
C ASN A 36 5.72 43.44 -8.06
N ASN A 37 5.39 42.50 -7.17
CA ASN A 37 6.38 41.66 -6.51
C ASN A 37 6.98 40.66 -7.53
N GLU A 38 8.29 40.41 -7.43
CA GLU A 38 9.01 39.54 -8.38
C GLU A 38 8.46 38.11 -8.40
N MET A 39 8.11 37.56 -7.22
CA MET A 39 7.57 36.19 -7.13
C MET A 39 6.19 36.09 -7.77
N ILE A 40 5.30 37.05 -7.51
CA ILE A 40 3.97 37.07 -8.13
C ILE A 40 4.07 37.36 -9.63
N THR A 41 5.04 38.16 -10.07
CA THR A 41 5.29 38.39 -11.50
C THR A 41 5.65 37.09 -12.20
N SER A 42 6.59 36.33 -11.66
CA SER A 42 7.00 35.05 -12.23
C SER A 42 5.82 34.06 -12.28
N LEU A 43 4.97 34.02 -11.25
CA LEU A 43 3.77 33.20 -11.20
C LEU A 43 2.77 33.55 -12.32
N PHE A 44 2.62 34.83 -12.65
CA PHE A 44 1.73 35.28 -13.73
C PHE A 44 2.29 34.96 -15.11
N ASP A 45 3.61 35.07 -15.28
CA ASP A 45 4.29 34.72 -16.54
C ASP A 45 4.14 33.22 -16.83
N ASP A 46 4.28 32.35 -15.83
CA ASP A 46 4.13 30.89 -15.97
C ASP A 46 2.69 30.48 -16.30
N LEU A 47 1.70 31.17 -15.73
CA LEU A 47 0.28 30.98 -16.02
C LEU A 47 -0.17 31.67 -17.33
N GLY A 48 0.73 32.38 -18.02
CA GLY A 48 0.41 33.10 -19.26
C GLY A 48 -0.60 34.24 -19.08
N LEU A 49 -0.65 34.84 -17.89
CA LEU A 49 -1.59 35.90 -17.54
C LEU A 49 -1.12 37.27 -18.04
N ASP A 50 -2.04 38.07 -18.61
CA ASP A 50 -1.75 39.47 -18.93
C ASP A 50 -1.79 40.34 -17.66
N ARG A 51 -0.64 40.39 -16.97
CA ARG A 51 -0.45 41.19 -15.76
C ARG A 51 -0.80 42.67 -15.97
N LYS A 52 -0.49 43.24 -17.14
CA LYS A 52 -0.74 44.68 -17.40
C LYS A 52 -2.24 44.96 -17.42
N LYS A 53 -3.01 44.09 -18.06
CA LYS A 53 -4.48 44.17 -18.07
C LYS A 53 -5.06 44.05 -16.67
N ILE A 54 -4.64 43.04 -15.90
CA ILE A 54 -5.12 42.81 -14.52
C ILE A 54 -4.78 44.01 -13.61
N TYR A 55 -3.57 44.54 -13.74
CA TYR A 55 -3.13 45.72 -13.00
C TYR A 55 -4.00 46.94 -13.30
N GLN A 56 -4.27 47.19 -14.58
CA GLN A 56 -5.09 48.33 -15.00
C GLN A 56 -6.55 48.18 -14.52
N GLU A 57 -7.15 47.00 -14.68
CA GLU A 57 -8.53 46.73 -14.23
C GLU A 57 -8.65 46.86 -12.69
N THR A 58 -7.65 46.37 -11.94
CA THR A 58 -7.59 46.53 -10.48
C THR A 58 -7.48 47.99 -10.09
N LYS A 59 -6.62 48.76 -10.77
CA LYS A 59 -6.41 50.18 -10.50
C LYS A 59 -7.69 50.99 -10.75
N GLU A 60 -8.34 50.77 -11.89
CA GLU A 60 -9.61 51.42 -12.24
C GLU A 60 -10.72 51.08 -11.24
N HIS A 61 -10.75 49.83 -10.77
CA HIS A 61 -11.70 49.42 -9.73
C HIS A 61 -11.47 50.18 -8.42
N ILE A 62 -10.22 50.32 -7.97
CA ILE A 62 -9.88 51.07 -6.76
C ILE A 62 -10.31 52.52 -6.90
N GLU A 63 -9.94 53.18 -8.00
CA GLU A 63 -10.24 54.61 -8.23
C GLU A 63 -11.75 54.89 -8.30
N LYS A 64 -12.54 53.95 -8.82
CA LYS A 64 -14.00 54.10 -8.97
C LYS A 64 -14.78 53.81 -7.70
N ASN A 65 -14.32 52.85 -6.89
CA ASN A 65 -15.11 52.31 -5.78
C ASN A 65 -14.58 52.70 -4.38
N THR A 66 -13.40 53.34 -4.30
CA THR A 66 -12.86 53.80 -3.02
C THR A 66 -13.13 55.28 -2.82
N PRO A 67 -13.89 55.68 -1.79
CA PRO A 67 -14.10 57.08 -1.45
C PRO A 67 -12.77 57.81 -1.22
N LYS A 68 -12.71 59.08 -1.65
CA LYS A 68 -11.55 59.95 -1.42
C LYS A 68 -11.82 60.91 -0.27
N LEU A 69 -10.82 61.10 0.58
CA LEU A 69 -10.85 62.10 1.63
C LEU A 69 -10.94 63.52 1.02
N PRO A 70 -11.74 64.42 1.61
CA PRO A 70 -11.76 65.84 1.26
C PRO A 70 -10.36 66.45 1.29
N GLU A 71 -10.10 67.48 0.47
CA GLU A 71 -8.75 68.02 0.33
C GLU A 71 -8.13 68.57 1.63
N GLU A 72 -9.00 68.96 2.57
CA GLU A 72 -8.69 69.57 3.85
C GLU A 72 -8.35 68.56 4.97
N ILE A 73 -8.63 67.26 4.74
CA ILE A 73 -8.43 66.19 5.72
C ILE A 73 -7.20 65.36 5.32
N ASN A 74 -6.24 65.21 6.24
CA ASN A 74 -5.01 64.45 6.04
C ASN A 74 -4.91 63.31 7.07
N ASP A 75 -5.92 62.45 7.07
CA ASP A 75 -5.99 61.27 7.93
C ASP A 75 -5.33 60.04 7.26
N GLU A 76 -5.00 59.04 8.07
CA GLU A 76 -4.50 57.76 7.57
C GLU A 76 -5.66 56.89 7.06
N PRO A 77 -5.46 56.14 5.95
CA PRO A 77 -6.51 55.29 5.40
C PRO A 77 -6.89 54.20 6.40
N MET A 78 -8.18 54.01 6.63
CA MET A 78 -8.68 52.97 7.54
C MET A 78 -8.74 51.62 6.85
N GLU A 79 -8.28 50.56 7.53
CA GLU A 79 -8.40 49.20 7.01
C GLU A 79 -9.87 48.78 6.89
N THR A 80 -10.23 48.18 5.76
CA THR A 80 -11.55 47.55 5.62
C THR A 80 -11.63 46.24 6.42
N LEU A 81 -12.82 45.90 6.93
CA LEU A 81 -13.06 44.63 7.63
C LEU A 81 -12.64 43.41 6.81
N SER A 82 -12.80 43.48 5.48
CA SER A 82 -12.39 42.42 4.56
C SER A 82 -10.88 42.24 4.51
N LEU A 83 -10.11 43.34 4.57
CA LEU A 83 -8.65 43.30 4.64
C LEU A 83 -8.19 42.70 5.98
N THR A 84 -8.70 43.23 7.10
CA THR A 84 -8.34 42.77 8.45
C THR A 84 -8.63 41.28 8.64
N SER A 85 -9.83 40.81 8.28
CA SER A 85 -10.18 39.38 8.37
C SER A 85 -9.31 38.50 7.48
N THR A 86 -8.91 38.97 6.30
CA THR A 86 -8.03 38.21 5.41
C THR A 86 -6.62 38.07 6.00
N ILE A 87 -6.08 39.13 6.59
CA ILE A 87 -4.79 39.11 7.28
C ILE A 87 -4.83 38.16 8.50
N GLU A 88 -5.87 38.24 9.32
CA GLU A 88 -6.06 37.33 10.46
C GLU A 88 -6.13 35.87 10.02
N HIS A 89 -6.88 35.58 8.96
CA HIS A 89 -6.99 34.23 8.41
C HIS A 89 -5.66 33.71 7.86
N MET A 90 -4.88 34.57 7.19
CA MET A 90 -3.53 34.24 6.71
C MET A 90 -2.60 33.89 7.89
N VAL A 91 -2.60 34.71 8.94
CA VAL A 91 -1.76 34.49 10.13
C VAL A 91 -2.17 33.19 10.85
N ALA A 92 -3.47 32.94 11.02
CA ALA A 92 -3.96 31.69 11.62
C ALA A 92 -3.58 30.45 10.77
N HIS A 93 -3.67 30.56 9.44
CA HIS A 93 -3.30 29.48 8.53
C HIS A 93 -1.80 29.19 8.54
N THR A 94 -0.95 30.22 8.57
CA THR A 94 0.51 30.05 8.59
C THR A 94 0.99 29.44 9.91
N GLN A 95 0.39 29.83 11.04
CA GLN A 95 0.67 29.22 12.36
C GLN A 95 0.25 27.75 12.43
N THR A 96 -0.94 27.40 11.93
CA THR A 96 -1.41 26.00 11.90
C THR A 96 -0.60 25.13 10.94
N SER A 97 0.00 25.73 9.90
CA SER A 97 0.90 25.06 8.95
C SER A 97 2.35 24.92 9.44
N GLY A 98 2.66 25.36 10.66
CA GLY A 98 4.01 25.29 11.24
C GLY A 98 5.04 26.24 10.59
N LYS A 99 4.61 27.18 9.73
CA LYS A 99 5.48 28.20 9.16
C LYS A 99 5.74 29.29 10.21
N GLY A 100 7.00 29.65 10.44
CA GLY A 100 7.39 30.66 11.45
C GLY A 100 6.97 32.10 11.10
N ASN A 101 6.80 32.42 9.81
CA ASN A 101 6.38 33.74 9.31
C ASN A 101 5.47 33.59 8.08
N ALA A 102 4.51 34.50 7.93
CA ALA A 102 3.68 34.64 6.73
C ALA A 102 4.45 35.32 5.59
N SER A 103 4.38 34.72 4.41
CA SER A 103 5.05 35.14 3.17
C SER A 103 4.11 35.89 2.22
N VAL A 104 4.67 36.46 1.15
CA VAL A 104 3.93 37.20 0.10
C VAL A 104 2.88 36.29 -0.57
N GLU A 105 3.24 35.02 -0.78
CA GLU A 105 2.41 33.97 -1.35
C GLU A 105 1.26 33.59 -0.43
N ASP A 106 1.51 33.51 0.88
CA ASP A 106 0.44 33.25 1.85
C ASP A 106 -0.61 34.37 1.82
N MET A 107 -0.18 35.63 1.64
CA MET A 107 -1.11 36.77 1.47
C MET A 107 -1.86 36.69 0.14
N PHE A 108 -1.17 36.38 -0.95
CA PHE A 108 -1.79 36.22 -2.26
C PHE A 108 -2.86 35.12 -2.25
N VAL A 109 -2.55 33.96 -1.67
CA VAL A 109 -3.51 32.86 -1.50
C VAL A 109 -4.67 33.24 -0.59
N ALA A 110 -4.42 34.02 0.47
CA ALA A 110 -5.47 34.49 1.36
C ALA A 110 -6.47 35.41 0.65
N ILE A 111 -5.99 36.31 -0.22
CA ILE A 111 -6.84 37.17 -1.06
C ILE A 111 -7.74 36.33 -1.97
N LEU A 112 -7.18 35.29 -2.61
CA LEU A 112 -7.92 34.41 -3.53
C LEU A 112 -8.97 33.54 -2.84
N LYS A 113 -8.80 33.28 -1.55
CA LYS A 113 -9.81 32.56 -0.75
C LYS A 113 -11.07 33.38 -0.56
N ASN A 114 -10.98 34.71 -0.66
CA ASN A 114 -12.14 35.59 -0.58
C ASN A 114 -12.83 35.66 -1.96
N GLU A 115 -13.83 34.81 -2.17
CA GLU A 115 -14.58 34.74 -3.43
C GLU A 115 -15.33 36.02 -3.78
N LYS A 116 -15.55 36.90 -2.80
CA LYS A 116 -16.23 38.18 -2.98
C LYS A 116 -15.29 39.33 -3.33
N SER A 117 -13.97 39.10 -3.34
CA SER A 117 -12.99 40.14 -3.66
C SER A 117 -12.93 40.40 -5.18
N PHE A 118 -12.65 41.65 -5.56
CA PHE A 118 -12.48 41.98 -6.97
C PHE A 118 -11.24 41.30 -7.57
N ALA A 119 -10.20 41.11 -6.76
CA ALA A 119 -8.99 40.37 -7.12
C ALA A 119 -9.29 38.93 -7.59
N THR A 120 -10.16 38.21 -6.87
CA THR A 120 -10.57 36.86 -7.28
C THR A 120 -11.42 36.89 -8.55
N TYR A 121 -12.31 37.88 -8.68
CA TYR A 121 -13.15 38.06 -9.86
C TYR A 121 -12.32 38.29 -11.14
N VAL A 122 -11.34 39.20 -11.09
CA VAL A 122 -10.53 39.56 -12.26
C VAL A 122 -9.65 38.39 -12.74
N LEU A 123 -9.13 37.58 -11.82
CA LEU A 123 -8.36 36.39 -12.17
C LEU A 123 -9.23 35.29 -12.80
N LYS A 124 -10.45 35.07 -12.26
CA LYS A 124 -11.42 34.15 -12.87
C LYS A 124 -11.81 34.57 -14.28
N GLN A 125 -11.91 35.87 -14.55
CA GLN A 125 -12.21 36.38 -15.89
C GLN A 125 -11.11 36.05 -16.92
N GLN A 126 -9.86 35.90 -16.47
CA GLN A 126 -8.73 35.46 -17.31
C GLN A 126 -8.63 33.93 -17.42
N GLY A 127 -9.59 33.18 -16.88
CA GLY A 127 -9.64 31.73 -16.96
C GLY A 127 -8.74 31.02 -15.96
N VAL A 128 -8.24 31.71 -14.94
CA VAL A 128 -7.40 31.12 -13.89
C VAL A 128 -8.25 30.83 -12.66
N GLU A 129 -8.27 29.57 -12.26
CA GLU A 129 -8.87 29.12 -11.02
C GLU A 129 -7.84 29.11 -9.90
N ARG A 130 -8.34 29.09 -8.65
CA ARG A 130 -7.49 29.02 -7.46
C ARG A 130 -6.59 27.79 -7.47
N ILE A 131 -7.03 26.69 -8.08
CA ILE A 131 -6.27 25.44 -8.12
C ILE A 131 -5.01 25.59 -8.97
N ASP A 132 -5.09 26.29 -10.11
CA ASP A 132 -3.97 26.53 -11.01
C ASP A 132 -2.85 27.33 -10.32
N ILE A 133 -3.25 28.33 -9.53
CA ILE A 133 -2.33 29.15 -8.75
C ILE A 133 -1.66 28.34 -7.63
N LEU A 134 -2.41 27.47 -6.95
CA LEU A 134 -1.86 26.61 -5.90
C LEU A 134 -0.93 25.54 -6.46
N GLU A 135 -1.22 25.00 -7.64
CA GLU A 135 -0.35 24.06 -8.35
C GLU A 135 0.98 24.73 -8.69
N GLU A 136 0.98 25.93 -9.26
CA GLU A 136 2.21 26.62 -9.66
C GLU A 136 3.09 27.04 -8.46
N ILE A 137 2.48 27.55 -7.39
CA ILE A 137 3.20 27.85 -6.13
C ILE A 137 3.82 26.57 -5.55
N SER A 138 3.12 25.43 -5.62
CA SER A 138 3.65 24.15 -5.14
C SER A 138 4.78 23.57 -6.02
N HIS A 139 4.81 23.95 -7.30
CA HIS A 139 5.84 23.59 -8.26
C HIS A 139 7.15 24.36 -8.02
N LYS A 140 7.10 25.66 -7.72
CA LYS A 140 8.32 26.46 -7.44
C LYS A 140 9.06 26.07 -6.15
N ASP A 141 8.35 25.56 -5.15
CA ASP A 141 8.95 24.95 -3.94
C ASP A 141 9.88 23.74 -4.25
N PHE A 142 9.86 23.20 -5.48
CA PHE A 142 10.82 22.18 -5.92
C PHE A 142 12.13 22.74 -6.48
N ASP A 143 12.12 23.92 -7.11
CA ASP A 143 13.21 24.37 -7.97
C ASP A 143 14.06 25.52 -7.37
N GLU A 144 13.55 26.31 -6.41
CA GLU A 144 14.31 27.44 -5.82
C GLU A 144 14.42 27.39 -4.29
N THR A 145 15.33 26.56 -3.78
CA THR A 145 16.02 26.85 -2.51
C THR A 145 17.50 26.53 -2.65
N PRO A 146 18.38 27.54 -2.78
CA PRO A 146 19.79 27.36 -2.52
C PRO A 146 19.94 27.19 -1.00
N LEU A 147 20.29 25.99 -0.56
CA LEU A 147 20.72 25.76 0.82
C LEU A 147 21.96 26.62 1.05
N THR A 148 21.80 27.70 1.80
CA THR A 148 22.91 28.44 2.39
C THR A 148 23.73 27.47 3.24
N ASN A 149 25.01 27.35 2.88
CA ASN A 149 26.02 26.60 3.60
C ASN A 149 26.09 27.07 5.07
N ASN A 150 25.40 26.35 5.96
CA ASN A 150 25.75 26.31 7.38
C ASN A 150 26.25 24.90 7.69
N GLN A 151 27.58 24.78 7.81
CA GLN A 151 28.33 23.55 8.00
C GLN A 151 28.19 22.92 9.39
N ASN A 152 27.01 22.94 10.04
CA ASN A 152 26.86 22.46 11.42
C ASN A 152 25.58 21.64 11.73
N GLU A 153 24.97 20.99 10.74
CA GLU A 153 23.83 20.05 10.96
C GLU A 153 24.08 18.63 10.43
N GLU A 154 25.28 18.09 10.64
CA GLU A 154 25.47 16.64 10.55
C GLU A 154 24.92 15.97 11.82
N LYS A 155 23.61 15.65 11.84
CA LYS A 155 23.04 14.45 12.51
C LYS A 155 21.50 14.31 12.54
N GLU A 156 20.70 15.30 12.12
CA GLU A 156 19.23 15.20 12.31
C GLU A 156 18.39 14.85 11.06
N ASN A 157 18.88 15.09 9.84
CA ASN A 157 18.06 14.99 8.62
C ASN A 157 18.61 14.00 7.58
N ASP A 158 18.53 12.70 7.86
CA ASP A 158 18.63 11.67 6.81
C ASP A 158 17.30 10.89 6.76
N VAL A 159 16.35 11.43 6.00
CA VAL A 159 15.02 10.81 5.84
C VAL A 159 15.18 9.49 5.10
N LEU A 160 16.07 9.42 4.11
CA LEU A 160 16.39 8.22 3.38
C LEU A 160 16.91 7.11 4.30
N ALA A 161 17.92 7.37 5.12
CA ALA A 161 18.48 6.33 5.99
C ALA A 161 17.49 5.81 7.05
N LYS A 162 16.57 6.68 7.53
CA LYS A 162 15.54 6.29 8.50
C LYS A 162 14.37 5.51 7.87
N ASN A 163 14.15 5.65 6.57
CA ASN A 163 12.95 5.13 5.90
C ASN A 163 13.25 4.23 4.69
N SER A 164 14.50 3.83 4.54
CA SER A 164 14.89 2.88 3.50
C SER A 164 16.01 1.97 3.96
N THR A 165 16.11 0.82 3.32
CA THR A 165 17.21 -0.12 3.49
C THR A 165 17.99 -0.24 2.19
N GLU A 166 19.32 -0.13 2.25
CA GLU A 166 20.17 -0.24 1.06
C GLU A 166 20.54 -1.71 0.83
N LEU A 167 19.89 -2.34 -0.14
CA LEU A 167 19.96 -3.79 -0.36
C LEU A 167 21.34 -4.25 -0.84
N VAL A 168 22.11 -3.43 -1.58
CA VAL A 168 23.45 -3.85 -2.07
C VAL A 168 24.45 -3.92 -0.91
N SER A 169 24.32 -3.07 0.10
CA SER A 169 25.10 -3.11 1.35
C SER A 169 24.78 -4.38 2.14
N LEU A 170 23.49 -4.72 2.28
CA LEU A 170 23.07 -5.99 2.91
C LEU A 170 23.62 -7.21 2.15
N ALA A 171 23.54 -7.19 0.81
CA ALA A 171 24.11 -8.22 -0.05
C ALA A 171 25.62 -8.40 0.19
N LYS A 172 26.38 -7.29 0.27
CA LYS A 172 27.84 -7.33 0.53
C LYS A 172 28.21 -7.87 1.91
N LYS A 173 27.32 -7.71 2.90
CA LYS A 173 27.49 -8.27 4.25
C LYS A 173 27.09 -9.74 4.34
N GLY A 174 26.45 -10.30 3.30
CA GLY A 174 25.93 -11.67 3.32
C GLY A 174 24.62 -11.82 4.12
N GLU A 175 23.91 -10.73 4.37
CA GLU A 175 22.66 -10.72 5.15
C GLU A 175 21.42 -11.06 4.29
N ILE A 176 21.56 -11.10 2.96
CA ILE A 176 20.50 -11.50 2.03
C ILE A 176 20.53 -13.02 1.79
N ASP A 177 19.36 -13.63 1.72
CA ASP A 177 19.18 -15.05 1.41
C ASP A 177 19.56 -15.39 -0.05
N PRO A 178 20.06 -16.60 -0.33
CA PRO A 178 20.34 -17.01 -1.70
C PRO A 178 19.06 -17.07 -2.53
N ILE A 179 19.05 -16.37 -3.66
CA ILE A 179 17.93 -16.35 -4.59
C ILE A 179 18.06 -17.49 -5.59
N ILE A 180 17.03 -18.33 -5.69
CA ILE A 180 17.06 -19.60 -6.42
C ILE A 180 15.86 -19.64 -7.37
N GLY A 181 16.08 -20.02 -8.64
CA GLY A 181 15.00 -20.23 -9.61
C GLY A 181 14.29 -18.95 -10.05
N ARG A 182 14.94 -17.79 -9.92
CA ARG A 182 14.44 -16.47 -10.36
C ARG A 182 15.39 -15.77 -11.34
N GLU A 183 16.27 -16.52 -11.99
CA GLU A 183 17.31 -15.99 -12.86
C GLU A 183 16.72 -15.25 -14.07
N MET A 184 15.62 -15.77 -14.63
CA MET A 184 14.95 -15.16 -15.79
C MET A 184 14.31 -13.82 -15.43
N GLU A 185 13.62 -13.73 -14.28
CA GLU A 185 12.99 -12.51 -13.81
C GLU A 185 14.03 -11.44 -13.46
N ILE A 186 15.12 -11.83 -12.77
CA ILE A 186 16.24 -10.92 -12.46
C ILE A 186 16.91 -10.42 -13.75
N ALA A 187 17.18 -11.31 -14.71
CA ALA A 187 17.74 -10.92 -16.00
C ALA A 187 16.82 -9.94 -16.75
N ARG A 188 15.50 -10.17 -16.71
CA ARG A 188 14.51 -9.27 -17.29
C ARG A 188 14.47 -7.90 -16.61
N VAL A 189 14.60 -7.86 -15.28
CA VAL A 189 14.72 -6.62 -14.50
C VAL A 189 15.96 -5.84 -14.91
N ILE A 190 17.12 -6.50 -15.03
CA ILE A 190 18.39 -5.91 -15.49
C ILE A 190 18.24 -5.33 -16.91
N GLU A 191 17.62 -6.06 -17.82
CA GLU A 191 17.36 -5.62 -19.19
C GLU A 191 16.51 -4.33 -19.20
N ILE A 192 15.42 -4.31 -18.43
CA ILE A 192 14.53 -3.15 -18.35
C ILE A 192 15.26 -1.94 -17.76
N LEU A 193 15.99 -2.10 -16.66
CA LEU A 193 16.74 -1.02 -16.02
C LEU A 193 17.82 -0.42 -16.92
N SER A 194 18.32 -1.20 -17.88
CA SER A 194 19.33 -0.77 -18.86
C SER A 194 18.74 -0.02 -20.06
N ARG A 195 17.40 0.13 -20.15
CA ARG A 195 16.75 0.86 -21.25
C ARG A 195 16.89 2.37 -21.07
N ARG A 196 16.90 3.10 -22.20
CA ARG A 196 16.85 4.57 -22.21
C ARG A 196 15.47 5.14 -21.86
N LYS A 197 14.39 4.45 -22.23
CA LYS A 197 12.99 4.82 -21.97
C LYS A 197 12.25 3.63 -21.41
N LYS A 198 11.26 3.88 -20.54
CA LYS A 198 10.45 2.83 -19.89
C LYS A 198 11.35 1.84 -19.13
N ASN A 199 12.23 2.41 -18.32
CA ASN A 199 13.32 1.74 -17.60
C ASN A 199 12.97 1.43 -16.13
N ASN A 200 11.68 1.41 -15.81
CA ASN A 200 11.19 1.06 -14.48
C ASN A 200 10.50 -0.31 -14.55
N PRO A 201 11.06 -1.38 -13.97
CA PRO A 201 10.39 -2.67 -13.90
C PRO A 201 9.20 -2.62 -12.95
N LEU A 202 8.11 -3.30 -13.32
CA LEU A 202 6.97 -3.55 -12.44
C LEU A 202 6.77 -5.05 -12.30
N LEU A 203 7.11 -5.59 -11.14
CA LEU A 203 6.92 -6.98 -10.77
C LEU A 203 5.43 -7.20 -10.44
N VAL A 204 4.74 -7.99 -11.27
CA VAL A 204 3.31 -8.28 -11.12
C VAL A 204 3.15 -9.77 -10.81
N GLY A 205 2.63 -10.09 -9.63
CA GLY A 205 2.46 -11.46 -9.18
C GLY A 205 1.69 -11.53 -7.85
N GLU A 206 1.14 -12.69 -7.51
CA GLU A 206 0.39 -12.86 -6.25
C GLU A 206 1.26 -12.60 -5.00
N PRO A 207 0.68 -12.29 -3.83
CA PRO A 207 1.43 -12.20 -2.57
C PRO A 207 2.16 -13.52 -2.27
N GLY A 208 3.36 -13.43 -1.69
CA GLY A 208 4.14 -14.61 -1.31
C GLY A 208 4.92 -15.31 -2.42
N VAL A 209 4.77 -14.94 -3.70
CA VAL A 209 5.54 -15.59 -4.80
C VAL A 209 7.03 -15.21 -4.84
N GLY A 210 7.48 -14.26 -4.03
CA GLY A 210 8.88 -13.82 -3.99
C GLY A 210 9.20 -12.61 -4.88
N LYS A 211 8.32 -11.60 -4.91
CA LYS A 211 8.59 -10.33 -5.63
C LYS A 211 9.76 -9.56 -4.99
N THR A 212 9.80 -9.47 -3.67
CA THR A 212 10.89 -8.85 -2.89
C THR A 212 12.22 -9.58 -3.10
N ALA A 213 12.17 -10.91 -3.14
CA ALA A 213 13.32 -11.77 -3.44
C ALA A 213 13.97 -11.46 -4.81
N ILE A 214 13.23 -10.97 -5.80
CA ILE A 214 13.80 -10.53 -7.10
C ILE A 214 14.58 -9.23 -6.94
N ALA A 215 14.10 -8.29 -6.12
CA ALA A 215 14.82 -7.04 -5.84
C ALA A 215 16.11 -7.28 -5.04
N GLU A 216 16.06 -8.19 -4.08
CA GLU A 216 17.22 -8.70 -3.35
C GLU A 216 18.20 -9.45 -4.27
N GLY A 217 17.68 -10.24 -5.20
CA GLY A 217 18.46 -10.94 -6.23
C GLY A 217 19.22 -9.96 -7.13
N LEU A 218 18.57 -8.88 -7.56
CA LEU A 218 19.26 -7.79 -8.27
C LEU A 218 20.39 -7.21 -7.43
N ALA A 219 20.17 -6.97 -6.13
CA ALA A 219 21.20 -6.43 -5.24
C ALA A 219 22.40 -7.38 -5.09
N LEU A 220 22.17 -8.69 -5.03
CA LEU A 220 23.22 -9.71 -5.06
C LEU A 220 24.02 -9.69 -6.37
N GLU A 221 23.35 -9.62 -7.52
CA GLU A 221 24.03 -9.54 -8.82
C GLU A 221 24.90 -8.27 -8.94
N ILE A 222 24.42 -7.14 -8.41
CA ILE A 222 25.20 -5.88 -8.35
C ILE A 222 26.41 -6.05 -7.43
N ALA A 223 26.22 -6.59 -6.23
CA ALA A 223 27.29 -6.81 -5.25
C ALA A 223 28.40 -7.72 -5.80
N GLN A 224 28.01 -8.74 -6.57
CA GLN A 224 28.93 -9.69 -7.21
C GLN A 224 29.46 -9.23 -8.58
N LYS A 225 29.11 -8.02 -9.03
CA LYS A 225 29.50 -7.43 -10.32
C LYS A 225 29.10 -8.30 -11.53
N ARG A 226 28.00 -9.05 -11.43
CA ARG A 226 27.43 -9.87 -12.52
C ARG A 226 26.40 -9.13 -13.38
N VAL A 227 26.32 -7.81 -13.21
CA VAL A 227 25.47 -6.90 -14.01
C VAL A 227 26.26 -6.14 -15.07
N PRO A 228 25.60 -5.59 -16.12
CA PRO A 228 26.26 -4.72 -17.09
C PRO A 228 26.93 -3.50 -16.45
N ASN A 229 27.96 -2.95 -17.10
CA ASN A 229 28.74 -1.80 -16.59
C ASN A 229 27.88 -0.59 -16.19
N SER A 230 26.71 -0.40 -16.81
CA SER A 230 25.75 0.66 -16.48
C SER A 230 25.10 0.52 -15.09
N LEU A 231 25.13 -0.67 -14.50
CA LEU A 231 24.48 -0.98 -13.22
C LEU A 231 25.46 -1.43 -12.13
N GLN A 232 26.75 -1.62 -12.44
CA GLN A 232 27.74 -2.10 -11.46
C GLN A 232 27.92 -1.19 -10.24
N HIS A 233 27.66 0.11 -10.40
CA HIS A 233 27.74 1.11 -9.34
C HIS A 233 26.37 1.53 -8.80
N SER A 234 25.30 0.87 -9.25
CA SER A 234 23.96 1.18 -8.78
C SER A 234 23.79 0.82 -7.30
N LYS A 235 23.00 1.63 -6.61
CA LYS A 235 22.54 1.36 -5.24
C LYS A 235 21.06 1.07 -5.29
N VAL A 236 20.60 0.10 -4.48
CA VAL A 236 19.18 -0.29 -4.46
C VAL A 236 18.63 0.02 -3.09
N PHE A 237 17.67 0.94 -3.01
CA PHE A 237 17.03 1.37 -1.77
C PHE A 237 15.62 0.79 -1.72
N SER A 238 15.31 -0.05 -0.73
CA SER A 238 13.96 -0.52 -0.46
C SER A 238 13.25 0.46 0.45
N LEU A 239 12.09 0.96 0.04
CA LEU A 239 11.26 1.86 0.84
C LEU A 239 10.54 1.08 1.94
N ASP A 240 10.61 1.56 3.19
CA ASP A 240 9.79 1.04 4.29
C ASP A 240 8.53 1.92 4.45
N MET A 241 7.38 1.38 4.05
CA MET A 241 6.11 2.10 4.18
C MET A 241 5.70 2.29 5.65
N GLY A 242 6.07 1.37 6.55
CA GLY A 242 5.76 1.44 7.97
C GLY A 242 6.47 2.61 8.63
N SER A 243 7.78 2.76 8.40
CA SER A 243 8.53 3.92 8.89
C SER A 243 8.03 5.22 8.28
N MET A 244 7.59 5.21 7.02
CA MET A 244 7.07 6.40 6.33
C MET A 244 5.79 6.93 6.98
N VAL A 245 4.86 6.04 7.35
CA VAL A 245 3.62 6.38 8.07
C VAL A 245 3.90 6.71 9.54
N ALA A 246 4.96 6.14 10.13
CA ALA A 246 5.34 6.45 11.50
C ALA A 246 5.66 7.94 11.67
N GLY A 247 4.96 8.57 12.63
CA GLY A 247 5.12 9.99 12.94
C GLY A 247 4.38 10.95 12.01
N THR A 248 3.66 10.47 10.99
CA THR A 248 2.83 11.31 10.13
C THR A 248 1.38 11.29 10.64
N LYS A 249 0.91 12.41 11.21
CA LYS A 249 -0.47 12.51 11.72
C LYS A 249 -1.45 12.89 10.61
N TYR A 250 -0.98 13.66 9.64
CA TYR A 250 -1.76 14.12 8.51
C TYR A 250 -1.19 13.58 7.20
N ARG A 251 -2.04 13.45 6.18
CA ARG A 251 -1.63 13.03 4.83
C ARG A 251 -0.52 13.91 4.25
N GLY A 252 -0.58 15.22 4.48
CA GLY A 252 0.44 16.16 4.03
C GLY A 252 1.82 15.92 4.65
N ASP A 253 1.89 15.40 5.88
CA ASP A 253 3.17 15.06 6.54
C ASP A 253 3.86 13.91 5.82
N PHE A 254 3.08 12.90 5.42
CA PHE A 254 3.56 11.77 4.63
C PHE A 254 4.03 12.21 3.24
N GLU A 255 3.24 13.02 2.53
CA GLU A 255 3.61 13.55 1.22
C GLU A 255 4.90 14.38 1.29
N LYS A 256 5.06 15.21 2.33
CA LYS A 256 6.29 15.96 2.59
C LYS A 256 7.48 15.03 2.82
N LYS A 257 7.31 14.00 3.66
CA LYS A 257 8.36 13.02 3.96
C LYS A 257 8.77 12.24 2.71
N LEU A 258 7.81 11.83 1.89
CA LEU A 258 8.04 11.12 0.62
C LEU A 258 8.75 12.04 -0.38
N LYS A 259 8.33 13.31 -0.48
CA LYS A 259 8.98 14.32 -1.31
C LYS A 259 10.45 14.51 -0.90
N THR A 260 10.75 14.61 0.40
CA THR A 260 12.12 14.71 0.90
C THR A 260 12.95 13.48 0.55
N LEU A 261 12.42 12.27 0.79
CA LEU A 261 13.09 11.01 0.46
C LEU A 261 13.41 10.90 -1.04
N LEU A 262 12.43 11.22 -1.90
CA LEU A 262 12.64 11.17 -3.35
C LEU A 262 13.67 12.20 -3.83
N LYS A 263 13.72 13.38 -3.19
CA LYS A 263 14.75 14.39 -3.46
C LYS A 263 16.14 13.87 -3.10
N GLU A 264 16.30 13.29 -1.91
CA GLU A 264 17.57 12.67 -1.46
C GLU A 264 18.02 11.54 -2.40
N ILE A 265 17.12 10.63 -2.78
CA ILE A 265 17.44 9.56 -3.74
C ILE A 265 17.86 10.10 -5.10
N SER A 266 17.18 11.13 -5.60
CA SER A 266 17.48 11.70 -6.93
C SER A 266 18.86 12.36 -7.03
N GLN A 267 19.46 12.73 -5.90
CA GLN A 267 20.83 13.26 -5.82
C GLN A 267 21.89 12.15 -5.84
N ILE A 268 21.51 10.91 -5.52
CA ILE A 268 22.41 9.77 -5.53
C ILE A 268 22.52 9.24 -6.95
N LYS A 269 23.73 9.33 -7.50
CA LYS A 269 24.03 8.78 -8.82
C LYS A 269 23.76 7.28 -8.87
N ASP A 270 23.09 6.84 -9.93
CA ASP A 270 22.75 5.44 -10.19
C ASP A 270 21.89 4.75 -9.12
N ALA A 271 21.15 5.52 -8.32
CA ALA A 271 20.19 4.97 -7.37
C ALA A 271 18.95 4.35 -8.05
N ILE A 272 18.49 3.24 -7.47
CA ILE A 272 17.29 2.51 -7.85
C ILE A 272 16.43 2.40 -6.60
N LEU A 273 15.19 2.87 -6.67
CA LEU A 273 14.21 2.77 -5.59
C LEU A 273 13.34 1.52 -5.78
N PHE A 274 13.35 0.60 -4.83
CA PHE A 274 12.39 -0.49 -4.75
C PHE A 274 11.21 -0.08 -3.87
N ILE A 275 10.00 -0.20 -4.41
CA ILE A 275 8.75 0.07 -3.71
C ILE A 275 7.95 -1.22 -3.72
N ASP A 276 7.88 -1.87 -2.56
CA ASP A 276 6.93 -2.95 -2.37
C ASP A 276 5.51 -2.38 -2.30
N GLU A 277 4.54 -3.15 -2.77
CA GLU A 277 3.13 -2.74 -2.81
C GLU A 277 2.92 -1.33 -3.41
N ILE A 278 3.51 -1.06 -4.59
CA ILE A 278 3.52 0.27 -5.23
C ILE A 278 2.11 0.86 -5.45
N HIS A 279 1.08 0.02 -5.50
CA HIS A 279 -0.32 0.43 -5.60
C HIS A 279 -0.78 1.27 -4.40
N THR A 280 -0.16 1.11 -3.22
CA THR A 280 -0.48 1.88 -2.00
C THR A 280 -0.20 3.38 -2.17
N ILE A 281 0.80 3.72 -2.99
CA ILE A 281 1.23 5.09 -3.31
C ILE A 281 0.54 5.60 -4.59
N VAL A 282 0.07 4.69 -5.44
CA VAL A 282 -0.61 4.97 -6.71
C VAL A 282 -2.11 4.72 -6.55
N GLY A 283 -2.73 5.48 -5.65
CA GLY A 283 -4.17 5.43 -5.42
C GLY A 283 -4.96 6.08 -6.56
N ALA A 284 -5.74 5.29 -7.29
CA ALA A 284 -6.59 5.77 -8.39
C ALA A 284 -7.83 6.54 -7.87
N GLY A 285 -7.63 7.70 -7.25
CA GLY A 285 -8.71 8.67 -6.96
C GLY A 285 -9.92 8.12 -6.19
N SER A 286 -9.75 7.07 -5.39
CA SER A 286 -10.88 6.43 -4.70
C SER A 286 -11.37 7.31 -3.55
N VAL A 287 -12.61 7.78 -3.65
CA VAL A 287 -13.37 8.51 -2.61
C VAL A 287 -13.54 7.65 -1.33
N SER A 288 -13.20 6.36 -1.38
CA SER A 288 -13.16 5.42 -0.26
C SER A 288 -11.81 5.39 0.48
N GLY A 289 -11.39 6.55 1.00
CA GLY A 289 -10.75 6.70 2.32
C GLY A 289 -9.44 5.97 2.67
N SER A 290 -8.67 5.36 1.76
CA SER A 290 -7.50 4.55 2.17
C SER A 290 -6.24 4.65 1.30
N SER A 291 -6.32 5.07 0.04
CA SER A 291 -5.12 5.19 -0.80
C SER A 291 -4.52 6.61 -0.74
N MET A 292 -3.23 6.68 -0.40
CA MET A 292 -2.45 7.90 -0.44
C MET A 292 -2.07 8.15 -1.90
N ASP A 293 -2.69 9.13 -2.57
CA ASP A 293 -2.35 9.44 -3.96
C ASP A 293 -1.10 10.31 -4.02
N ALA A 294 0.06 9.65 -4.03
CA ALA A 294 1.37 10.24 -4.25
C ALA A 294 1.86 10.01 -5.70
N SER A 295 0.97 9.56 -6.59
CA SER A 295 1.29 9.35 -8.02
C SER A 295 1.77 10.63 -8.70
N ASN A 296 1.24 11.78 -8.27
CA ASN A 296 1.62 13.11 -8.78
C ASN A 296 3.07 13.49 -8.45
N ILE A 297 3.61 13.00 -7.33
CA ILE A 297 5.00 13.23 -6.93
C ILE A 297 5.96 12.36 -7.78
N LEU A 298 5.55 11.12 -8.09
CA LEU A 298 6.37 10.17 -8.84
C LEU A 298 6.42 10.45 -10.35
N LYS A 299 5.29 10.84 -10.96
CA LYS A 299 5.16 11.08 -12.41
C LYS A 299 6.28 11.95 -13.02
N PRO A 300 6.62 13.14 -12.49
CA PRO A 300 7.66 13.99 -13.09
C PRO A 300 9.06 13.38 -12.97
N LEU A 301 9.39 12.78 -11.82
CA LEU A 301 10.70 12.16 -11.57
C LEU A 301 10.96 10.97 -12.50
N LEU A 302 9.92 10.17 -12.74
CA LEU A 302 9.96 9.03 -13.67
C LEU A 302 9.93 9.48 -15.15
N ALA A 303 9.26 10.59 -15.46
CA ALA A 303 9.19 11.12 -16.83
C ALA A 303 10.53 11.70 -17.30
N ASN A 304 11.22 12.41 -16.41
CA ASN A 304 12.50 13.05 -16.71
C ASN A 304 13.70 12.10 -16.56
N GLY A 305 13.46 10.85 -16.10
CA GLY A 305 14.50 9.84 -15.90
C GLY A 305 15.45 10.15 -14.74
N LYS A 306 15.11 11.13 -13.88
CA LYS A 306 15.86 11.46 -12.66
C LYS A 306 15.75 10.36 -11.61
N LEU A 307 14.70 9.56 -11.65
CA LEU A 307 14.47 8.42 -10.76
C LEU A 307 14.32 7.13 -11.56
N ARG A 308 15.06 6.09 -11.16
CA ARG A 308 14.80 4.69 -11.54
C ARG A 308 14.11 4.00 -10.39
N CYS A 309 13.04 3.25 -10.65
CA CYS A 309 12.40 2.45 -9.63
C CYS A 309 11.98 1.06 -10.11
N ILE A 310 11.86 0.15 -9.16
CA ILE A 310 11.27 -1.18 -9.30
C ILE A 310 10.02 -1.17 -8.41
N GLY A 311 8.85 -1.38 -9.01
CA GLY A 311 7.60 -1.53 -8.26
C GLY A 311 7.19 -2.99 -8.14
N ALA A 312 6.56 -3.38 -7.03
CA ALA A 312 5.90 -4.68 -6.89
C ALA A 312 4.39 -4.50 -6.61
N THR A 313 3.55 -5.33 -7.24
CA THR A 313 2.08 -5.29 -7.07
C THR A 313 1.47 -6.66 -7.41
N THR A 314 0.20 -6.87 -7.04
CA THR A 314 -0.58 -8.06 -7.44
C THR A 314 -1.21 -7.91 -8.82
N PHE A 315 -1.64 -9.03 -9.41
CA PHE A 315 -2.39 -9.00 -10.68
C PHE A 315 -3.69 -8.21 -10.55
N ALA A 316 -4.37 -8.31 -9.40
CA ALA A 316 -5.61 -7.61 -9.12
C ALA A 316 -5.42 -6.09 -9.08
N GLU A 317 -4.51 -5.60 -8.25
CA GLU A 317 -4.20 -4.16 -8.13
C GLU A 317 -3.64 -3.57 -9.41
N TYR A 318 -2.80 -4.32 -10.15
CA TYR A 318 -2.30 -3.86 -11.43
C TYR A 318 -3.46 -3.56 -12.39
N ARG A 319 -4.46 -4.46 -12.46
CA ARG A 319 -5.63 -4.28 -13.33
C ARG A 319 -6.57 -3.19 -12.79
N ASN A 320 -6.81 -3.16 -11.49
CA ASN A 320 -7.82 -2.31 -10.88
C ASN A 320 -7.36 -0.87 -10.69
N ASP A 321 -6.08 -0.63 -10.42
CA ASP A 321 -5.59 0.69 -10.01
C ASP A 321 -4.47 1.17 -10.93
N PHE A 322 -3.38 0.41 -11.03
CA PHE A 322 -2.16 0.86 -11.70
C PHE A 322 -2.32 1.03 -13.22
N SER A 323 -3.06 0.12 -13.87
CA SER A 323 -3.28 0.17 -15.33
C SER A 323 -4.23 1.28 -15.77
N LYS A 324 -5.06 1.81 -14.86
CA LYS A 324 -5.96 2.94 -15.13
C LYS A 324 -5.19 4.25 -15.27
N ASP A 325 -4.09 4.42 -14.53
CA ASP A 325 -3.20 5.58 -14.68
C ASP A 325 -2.28 5.40 -15.91
N LYS A 326 -2.74 5.89 -17.07
CA LYS A 326 -1.96 5.86 -18.32
C LYS A 326 -0.63 6.62 -18.24
N ALA A 327 -0.54 7.66 -17.42
CA ALA A 327 0.64 8.51 -17.33
C ALA A 327 1.79 7.79 -16.60
N LEU A 328 1.46 6.99 -15.60
CA LEU A 328 2.39 6.19 -14.82
C LEU A 328 2.67 4.84 -15.48
N SER A 329 1.64 4.10 -15.92
CA SER A 329 1.78 2.80 -16.60
C SER A 329 2.71 2.82 -17.82
N ARG A 330 2.71 3.91 -18.60
CA ARG A 330 3.63 4.07 -19.76
C ARG A 330 5.12 4.15 -19.37
N ARG A 331 5.45 4.41 -18.10
CA ARG A 331 6.82 4.51 -17.57
C ARG A 331 7.35 3.18 -17.06
N PHE A 332 6.47 2.21 -16.81
CA PHE A 332 6.82 0.91 -16.26
C PHE A 332 6.73 -0.21 -17.29
N ALA A 333 7.69 -1.13 -17.28
CA ALA A 333 7.64 -2.38 -18.04
C ALA A 333 7.24 -3.53 -17.10
N LYS A 334 6.13 -4.18 -17.44
CA LYS A 334 5.59 -5.33 -16.70
C LYS A 334 6.56 -6.52 -16.77
N VAL A 335 6.79 -7.15 -15.62
CA VAL A 335 7.48 -8.43 -15.45
C VAL A 335 6.53 -9.34 -14.66
N ASP A 336 6.07 -10.41 -15.28
CA ASP A 336 5.14 -11.34 -14.64
C ASP A 336 5.92 -12.31 -13.74
N VAL A 337 5.55 -12.34 -12.46
CA VAL A 337 6.15 -13.21 -11.46
C VAL A 337 5.11 -14.25 -11.06
N ASN A 338 5.27 -15.45 -11.62
CA ASN A 338 4.35 -16.55 -11.36
C ASN A 338 4.78 -17.33 -10.12
N GLU A 339 3.80 -18.03 -9.53
CA GLU A 339 4.04 -19.06 -8.54
C GLU A 339 5.04 -20.10 -9.09
N PRO A 340 6.12 -20.43 -8.34
CA PRO A 340 7.09 -21.43 -8.77
C PRO A 340 6.47 -22.83 -8.83
N SER A 341 7.08 -23.71 -9.63
CA SER A 341 6.66 -25.11 -9.64
C SER A 341 6.97 -25.78 -8.29
N SER A 342 6.37 -26.93 -8.03
CA SER A 342 6.68 -27.71 -6.82
C SER A 342 8.16 -28.15 -6.79
N GLU A 343 8.75 -28.42 -7.96
CA GLU A 343 10.17 -28.79 -8.08
C GLU A 343 11.08 -27.59 -7.79
N ASP A 344 10.76 -26.42 -8.35
CA ASP A 344 11.50 -25.18 -8.08
C ASP A 344 11.41 -24.80 -6.60
N THR A 345 10.22 -24.96 -6.00
CA THR A 345 10.02 -24.70 -4.56
C THR A 345 10.86 -25.63 -3.69
N ILE A 346 10.95 -26.91 -4.03
CA ILE A 346 11.85 -27.84 -3.32
C ILE A 346 13.30 -27.36 -3.43
N THR A 347 13.70 -26.85 -4.59
CA THR A 347 15.05 -26.31 -4.82
C THR A 347 15.29 -25.06 -3.97
N ILE A 348 14.32 -24.14 -3.92
CA ILE A 348 14.34 -22.95 -3.05
C ILE A 348 14.50 -23.36 -1.59
N LEU A 349 13.65 -24.27 -1.09
CA LEU A 349 13.72 -24.74 0.30
C LEU A 349 15.04 -25.44 0.63
N ASN A 350 15.62 -26.19 -0.30
CA ASN A 350 16.94 -26.80 -0.08
C ASN A 350 18.06 -25.77 0.04
N GLY A 351 17.97 -24.64 -0.65
CA GLY A 351 18.96 -23.56 -0.51
C GLY A 351 18.76 -22.71 0.74
N LEU A 352 17.52 -22.60 1.25
CA LEU A 352 17.24 -21.94 2.54
C LEU A 352 17.44 -22.87 3.74
N LYS A 353 17.48 -24.18 3.50
CA LYS A 353 17.54 -25.24 4.52
C LYS A 353 18.59 -24.98 5.59
N GLU A 354 19.83 -24.69 5.19
CA GLU A 354 20.95 -24.54 6.13
C GLU A 354 20.71 -23.41 7.15
N LYS A 355 20.13 -22.29 6.70
CA LYS A 355 19.80 -21.16 7.57
C LYS A 355 18.72 -21.52 8.60
N TYR A 356 17.66 -22.21 8.19
CA TYR A 356 16.61 -22.68 9.11
C TYR A 356 17.12 -23.78 10.07
N GLU A 357 17.98 -24.68 9.59
CA GLU A 357 18.62 -25.70 10.44
C GLU A 357 19.47 -25.07 11.54
N GLU A 358 20.27 -24.06 11.20
CA GLU A 358 21.10 -23.32 12.15
C GLU A 358 20.24 -22.52 13.15
N PHE A 359 19.25 -21.78 12.65
CA PHE A 359 18.39 -20.93 13.49
C PHE A 359 17.56 -21.73 14.50
N HIS A 360 17.03 -22.89 14.09
CA HIS A 360 16.20 -23.74 14.94
C HIS A 360 16.97 -24.83 15.69
N GLY A 361 18.21 -25.12 15.31
CA GLY A 361 18.98 -26.24 15.86
C GLY A 361 18.42 -27.62 15.49
N VAL A 362 17.85 -27.74 14.29
CA VAL A 362 17.17 -28.94 13.77
C VAL A 362 17.84 -29.42 12.47
N LYS A 363 17.47 -30.61 11.99
CA LYS A 363 17.79 -31.05 10.63
C LYS A 363 16.53 -31.42 9.86
N TYR A 364 16.39 -30.99 8.61
CA TYR A 364 15.27 -31.35 7.76
C TYR A 364 15.62 -32.55 6.88
N ALA A 365 14.86 -33.64 7.02
CA ALA A 365 14.95 -34.77 6.10
C ALA A 365 14.50 -34.35 4.68
N PRO A 366 15.11 -34.86 3.59
CA PRO A 366 14.67 -34.53 2.24
C PRO A 366 13.19 -34.86 1.96
N SER A 367 12.68 -35.92 2.59
CA SER A 367 11.26 -36.30 2.52
C SER A 367 10.34 -35.32 3.25
N ALA A 368 10.83 -34.63 4.29
CA ALA A 368 10.08 -33.61 5.00
C ALA A 368 9.90 -32.35 4.14
N ILE A 369 10.95 -31.92 3.44
CA ILE A 369 10.90 -30.77 2.51
C ILE A 369 9.90 -31.02 1.39
N LYS A 370 9.97 -32.20 0.74
CA LYS A 370 8.99 -32.58 -0.30
C LYS A 370 7.56 -32.59 0.25
N MET A 371 7.36 -33.16 1.43
CA MET A 371 6.06 -33.20 2.09
C MET A 371 5.54 -31.79 2.43
N ALA A 372 6.41 -30.86 2.84
CA ALA A 372 6.02 -29.50 3.14
C ALA A 372 5.43 -28.80 1.91
N VAL A 373 6.09 -28.91 0.76
CA VAL A 373 5.60 -28.34 -0.51
C VAL A 373 4.31 -28.98 -0.98
N GLU A 374 4.20 -30.32 -0.91
CA GLU A 374 2.99 -31.04 -1.34
C GLU A 374 1.78 -30.71 -0.47
N LEU A 375 1.97 -30.66 0.86
CA LEU A 375 0.88 -30.41 1.80
C LEU A 375 0.51 -28.93 1.84
N SER A 376 1.47 -28.01 1.78
CA SER A 376 1.17 -26.57 1.75
C SER A 376 0.34 -26.24 0.52
N LYS A 377 0.75 -26.69 -0.68
CA LYS A 377 0.00 -26.47 -1.92
C LYS A 377 -1.40 -27.11 -1.91
N LYS A 378 -1.56 -28.26 -1.25
CA LYS A 378 -2.85 -28.98 -1.23
C LYS A 378 -3.83 -28.37 -0.23
N PHE A 379 -3.35 -27.92 0.92
CA PHE A 379 -4.19 -27.60 2.08
C PHE A 379 -4.18 -26.12 2.50
N ILE A 380 -3.14 -25.37 2.16
CA ILE A 380 -3.04 -23.93 2.41
C ILE A 380 -3.33 -23.21 1.09
N GLN A 381 -4.62 -23.13 0.72
CA GLN A 381 -5.05 -22.66 -0.61
C GLN A 381 -5.16 -21.14 -0.74
N ASP A 382 -5.11 -20.42 0.38
CA ASP A 382 -5.15 -18.95 0.47
C ASP A 382 -3.78 -18.30 0.25
N ARG A 383 -2.71 -19.10 0.26
CA ARG A 383 -1.34 -18.64 0.03
C ARG A 383 -0.71 -19.37 -1.14
N PHE A 384 0.27 -18.73 -1.76
CA PHE A 384 0.99 -19.28 -2.91
C PHE A 384 2.36 -19.83 -2.50
N LEU A 385 2.93 -20.69 -3.32
CA LEU A 385 4.35 -21.05 -3.22
C LEU A 385 5.23 -19.85 -3.63
N PRO A 386 6.46 -19.72 -3.10
CA PRO A 386 7.07 -20.59 -2.09
C PRO A 386 6.70 -20.26 -0.64
N ASP A 387 6.07 -19.11 -0.38
CA ASP A 387 5.76 -18.58 0.96
C ASP A 387 5.09 -19.62 1.87
N SER A 388 3.99 -20.24 1.41
CA SER A 388 3.27 -21.24 2.21
C SER A 388 4.12 -22.45 2.62
N ALA A 389 5.11 -22.84 1.80
CA ALA A 389 5.99 -23.96 2.13
C ALA A 389 7.15 -23.54 3.05
N ILE A 390 7.62 -22.30 2.92
CA ILE A 390 8.62 -21.71 3.82
C ILE A 390 8.04 -21.60 5.23
N ASP A 391 6.82 -21.09 5.36
CA ASP A 391 6.11 -20.94 6.64
C ASP A 391 5.96 -22.30 7.35
N VAL A 392 5.59 -23.35 6.61
CA VAL A 392 5.51 -24.73 7.14
C VAL A 392 6.87 -25.22 7.65
N ILE A 393 7.95 -24.99 6.91
CA ILE A 393 9.31 -25.40 7.31
C ILE A 393 9.74 -24.67 8.58
N ASP A 394 9.47 -23.37 8.66
CA ASP A 394 9.81 -22.52 9.80
C ASP A 394 9.01 -22.93 11.05
N GLU A 395 7.69 -23.12 10.92
CA GLU A 395 6.80 -23.48 12.03
C GLU A 395 7.12 -24.88 12.59
N VAL A 396 7.43 -25.86 11.74
CA VAL A 396 7.87 -27.19 12.19
C VAL A 396 9.20 -27.09 12.95
N GLY A 397 10.13 -26.25 12.46
CA GLY A 397 11.40 -25.96 13.12
C GLY A 397 11.22 -25.37 14.51
N ALA A 398 10.42 -24.31 14.60
CA ALA A 398 10.10 -23.62 15.85
C ALA A 398 9.39 -24.55 16.85
N THR A 399 8.41 -25.32 16.39
CA THR A 399 7.68 -26.28 17.24
C THR A 399 8.64 -27.30 17.85
N LYS A 400 9.58 -27.84 17.07
CA LYS A 400 10.56 -28.82 17.57
C LYS A 400 11.59 -28.20 18.51
N LYS A 401 12.03 -26.97 18.24
CA LYS A 401 12.90 -26.21 19.14
C LYS A 401 12.26 -26.07 20.53
N LEU A 402 11.01 -25.62 20.59
CA LEU A 402 10.26 -25.47 21.84
C LEU A 402 10.06 -26.82 22.57
N GLU A 403 9.74 -27.89 21.83
CA GLU A 403 9.63 -29.23 22.43
C GLU A 403 10.96 -29.72 23.04
N MET A 404 12.09 -29.39 22.42
CA MET A 404 13.43 -29.76 22.92
C MET A 404 13.79 -29.00 24.20
N GLU A 405 13.50 -27.69 24.23
CA GLU A 405 13.70 -26.84 25.41
C GLU A 405 12.85 -27.33 26.59
N ALA A 406 11.58 -27.63 26.36
CA ALA A 406 10.67 -28.16 27.38
C ALA A 406 11.14 -29.51 27.96
N LYS A 407 11.70 -30.38 27.12
CA LYS A 407 12.19 -31.71 27.52
C LYS A 407 13.61 -31.71 28.13
N LYS A 408 14.29 -30.55 28.22
CA LYS A 408 15.68 -30.40 28.71
C LYS A 408 16.68 -31.34 27.99
N THR A 409 16.40 -31.75 26.76
CA THR A 409 17.26 -32.63 25.96
C THR A 409 18.38 -31.79 25.32
N LYS A 410 19.51 -31.61 26.02
CA LYS A 410 20.58 -30.70 25.62
C LYS A 410 21.55 -31.19 24.53
N THR A 411 21.43 -32.43 24.03
CA THR A 411 22.56 -33.07 23.30
C THR A 411 22.26 -33.76 21.97
N LYS A 412 21.04 -33.72 21.43
CA LYS A 412 20.77 -34.29 20.09
C LYS A 412 19.98 -33.32 19.22
N THR A 413 20.61 -32.92 18.11
CA THR A 413 19.96 -32.27 16.98
C THR A 413 18.83 -33.18 16.48
N VAL A 414 17.59 -32.71 16.55
CA VAL A 414 16.42 -33.50 16.13
C VAL A 414 16.27 -33.39 14.63
N THR A 415 16.02 -34.53 13.98
CA THR A 415 15.69 -34.57 12.56
C THR A 415 14.17 -34.49 12.39
N ILE A 416 13.71 -33.50 11.65
CA ILE A 416 12.33 -33.29 11.25
C ILE A 416 11.96 -34.31 10.17
N THR A 417 10.87 -35.04 10.43
CA THR A 417 10.34 -36.08 9.56
C THR A 417 9.09 -35.61 8.82
N SER A 418 8.67 -36.34 7.78
CA SER A 418 7.42 -36.06 7.07
C SER A 418 6.19 -36.07 7.98
N LYS A 419 6.22 -36.87 9.06
CA LYS A 419 5.13 -36.92 10.05
C LYS A 419 5.03 -35.63 10.86
N ASP A 420 6.16 -35.01 11.19
CA ASP A 420 6.17 -33.73 11.91
C ASP A 420 5.55 -32.63 11.05
N VAL A 421 5.90 -32.63 9.75
CA VAL A 421 5.31 -31.72 8.76
C VAL A 421 3.79 -31.94 8.62
N GLU A 422 3.33 -33.20 8.50
CA GLU A 422 1.90 -33.51 8.43
C GLU A 422 1.14 -32.99 9.66
N GLN A 423 1.72 -33.15 10.86
CA GLN A 423 1.12 -32.67 12.10
C GLN A 423 1.04 -31.15 12.17
N THR A 424 2.07 -30.43 11.70
CA THR A 424 2.06 -28.97 11.68
C THR A 424 1.08 -28.44 10.64
N VAL A 425 1.09 -28.96 9.41
CA VAL A 425 0.12 -28.53 8.38
C VAL A 425 -1.32 -28.81 8.79
N ALA A 426 -1.57 -29.95 9.47
CA ALA A 426 -2.89 -30.25 10.02
C ALA A 426 -3.36 -29.17 11.03
N LYS A 427 -2.45 -28.68 11.87
CA LYS A 427 -2.76 -27.58 12.81
C LYS A 427 -2.98 -26.26 12.08
N MET A 428 -2.10 -25.90 11.15
CA MET A 428 -2.17 -24.64 10.37
C MET A 428 -3.45 -24.54 9.54
N ALA A 429 -3.79 -25.61 8.81
CA ALA A 429 -4.96 -25.66 7.94
C ALA A 429 -6.24 -26.04 8.70
N HIS A 430 -6.20 -26.19 10.02
CA HIS A 430 -7.32 -26.64 10.85
C HIS A 430 -7.98 -27.95 10.38
N ILE A 431 -7.23 -28.80 9.69
CA ILE A 431 -7.71 -30.09 9.18
C ILE A 431 -7.24 -31.22 10.10
N PRO A 432 -8.09 -32.23 10.37
CA PRO A 432 -7.62 -33.46 11.00
C PRO A 432 -6.55 -34.12 10.10
N PRO A 433 -5.44 -34.62 10.65
CA PRO A 433 -4.37 -35.24 9.85
C PRO A 433 -4.91 -36.36 8.95
N LYS A 434 -4.32 -36.52 7.75
CA LYS A 434 -4.78 -37.48 6.73
C LYS A 434 -4.74 -38.91 7.24
N SER A 435 -3.70 -39.24 8.00
CA SER A 435 -3.62 -40.52 8.67
C SER A 435 -4.63 -40.57 9.81
N ALA A 436 -5.62 -41.45 9.70
CA ALA A 436 -6.53 -41.75 10.80
C ALA A 436 -5.67 -42.10 12.03
N THR A 437 -5.64 -41.21 13.00
CA THR A 437 -4.95 -41.45 14.26
C THR A 437 -5.56 -42.70 14.90
N LYS A 438 -4.86 -43.35 15.83
CA LYS A 438 -5.49 -44.45 16.59
C LYS A 438 -6.82 -44.00 17.21
N SER A 439 -6.91 -42.72 17.62
CA SER A 439 -8.14 -42.05 18.05
C SER A 439 -9.21 -41.97 16.96
N ASP A 440 -8.88 -41.60 15.71
CA ASP A 440 -9.86 -41.54 14.62
C ASP A 440 -10.39 -42.92 14.24
N LEU A 441 -9.55 -43.95 14.25
CA LEU A 441 -10.00 -45.32 14.01
C LEU A 441 -10.96 -45.79 15.10
N THR A 442 -10.71 -45.45 16.37
CA THR A 442 -11.65 -45.74 17.45
C THR A 442 -12.94 -44.94 17.30
N LEU A 443 -12.83 -43.65 16.93
CA LEU A 443 -13.96 -42.76 16.72
C LEU A 443 -14.87 -43.28 15.60
N LEU A 444 -14.32 -43.56 14.41
CA LEU A 444 -15.03 -44.08 13.24
C LEU A 444 -15.67 -45.46 13.51
N LYS A 445 -15.04 -46.31 14.33
CA LYS A 445 -15.64 -47.58 14.76
C LYS A 445 -16.88 -47.36 15.65
N SER A 446 -16.84 -46.36 16.52
CA SER A 446 -17.96 -46.04 17.43
C SER A 446 -18.99 -45.07 16.85
N LEU A 447 -18.68 -44.35 15.77
CA LEU A 447 -19.44 -43.21 15.26
C LEU A 447 -20.93 -43.53 15.04
N GLU A 448 -21.22 -44.64 14.35
CA GLU A 448 -22.60 -45.08 14.08
C GLU A 448 -23.39 -45.30 15.36
N LYS A 449 -22.81 -46.02 16.33
CA LYS A 449 -23.45 -46.27 17.63
C LYS A 449 -23.60 -45.00 18.45
N SER A 450 -22.61 -44.10 18.40
CA SER A 450 -22.67 -42.81 19.12
C SER A 450 -23.77 -41.91 18.57
N MET A 451 -23.93 -41.84 17.25
CA MET A 451 -25.02 -41.10 16.61
C MET A 451 -26.39 -41.71 16.93
N GLN A 452 -26.53 -43.04 16.84
CA GLN A 452 -27.79 -43.74 17.14
C GLN A 452 -28.23 -43.62 18.61
N LYS A 453 -27.30 -43.37 19.55
CA LYS A 453 -27.65 -43.12 20.96
C LYS A 453 -28.37 -41.79 21.18
N ARG A 454 -28.16 -40.81 20.30
CA ARG A 454 -28.69 -39.44 20.43
C ARG A 454 -29.80 -39.16 19.42
N ILE A 455 -29.80 -39.86 18.29
CA ILE A 455 -30.77 -39.69 17.22
C ILE A 455 -31.59 -40.96 17.09
N PHE A 456 -32.87 -40.84 17.39
CA PHE A 456 -33.81 -41.95 17.36
C PHE A 456 -34.56 -42.02 16.02
N GLY A 457 -34.72 -43.23 15.47
CA GLY A 457 -35.55 -43.49 14.30
C GLY A 457 -34.95 -43.12 12.94
N GLN A 458 -33.65 -42.79 12.88
CA GLN A 458 -32.95 -42.41 11.62
C GLN A 458 -31.80 -43.36 11.26
N ASP A 459 -31.84 -44.61 11.73
CA ASP A 459 -30.72 -45.56 11.68
C ASP A 459 -30.17 -45.78 10.26
N LYS A 460 -31.04 -45.89 9.26
CA LYS A 460 -30.65 -46.08 7.85
C LYS A 460 -29.87 -44.87 7.30
N ALA A 461 -30.31 -43.66 7.65
CA ALA A 461 -29.63 -42.43 7.22
C ALA A 461 -28.26 -42.32 7.88
N ILE A 462 -28.17 -42.59 9.18
CA ILE A 462 -26.92 -42.59 9.95
C ILE A 462 -25.93 -43.60 9.35
N SER A 463 -26.35 -44.84 9.10
CA SER A 463 -25.49 -45.88 8.56
C SER A 463 -24.90 -45.50 7.19
N THR A 464 -25.73 -44.92 6.31
CA THR A 464 -25.31 -44.45 4.99
C THR A 464 -24.26 -43.33 5.07
N ILE A 465 -24.48 -42.36 5.96
CA ILE A 465 -23.55 -41.24 6.18
C ILE A 465 -22.21 -41.75 6.72
N VAL A 466 -22.26 -42.60 7.74
CA VAL A 466 -21.05 -43.16 8.37
C VAL A 466 -20.25 -43.99 7.38
N GLN A 467 -20.90 -44.75 6.49
CA GLN A 467 -20.20 -45.51 5.46
C GLN A 467 -19.45 -44.59 4.47
N ALA A 468 -20.10 -43.53 3.99
CA ALA A 468 -19.47 -42.57 3.09
C ALA A 468 -18.25 -41.88 3.74
N ILE A 469 -18.36 -41.50 5.01
CA ILE A 469 -17.25 -40.90 5.77
C ILE A 469 -16.09 -41.88 5.93
N LYS A 470 -16.37 -43.15 6.26
CA LYS A 470 -15.34 -44.19 6.38
C LYS A 470 -14.57 -44.40 5.07
N ILE A 471 -15.26 -44.41 3.92
CA ILE A 471 -14.63 -44.55 2.59
C ILE A 471 -13.70 -43.37 2.32
N ASN A 472 -14.17 -42.14 2.57
CA ASN A 472 -13.37 -40.95 2.34
C ASN A 472 -12.15 -40.87 3.26
N LYS A 473 -12.32 -41.14 4.57
CA LYS A 473 -11.22 -41.19 5.55
C LYS A 473 -10.23 -42.33 5.32
N ALA A 474 -10.62 -43.37 4.56
CA ALA A 474 -9.70 -44.41 4.08
C ALA A 474 -8.87 -43.98 2.86
N GLY A 475 -9.03 -42.75 2.37
CA GLY A 475 -8.33 -42.23 1.20
C GLY A 475 -8.87 -42.76 -0.14
N LEU A 476 -10.04 -43.40 -0.12
CA LEU A 476 -10.72 -43.92 -1.32
C LEU A 476 -11.68 -42.91 -1.96
N GLY A 477 -11.72 -41.68 -1.43
CA GLY A 477 -12.48 -40.56 -1.97
C GLY A 477 -11.72 -39.80 -3.07
N GLY A 478 -12.43 -39.01 -3.88
CA GLY A 478 -11.81 -38.15 -4.88
C GLY A 478 -11.23 -36.88 -4.28
N ASP A 479 -9.99 -36.53 -4.64
CA ASP A 479 -9.23 -35.40 -4.09
C ASP A 479 -9.85 -34.01 -4.29
N LYS A 480 -10.77 -33.85 -5.26
CA LYS A 480 -11.47 -32.58 -5.58
C LYS A 480 -12.96 -32.60 -5.21
N LYS A 481 -13.36 -33.46 -4.28
CA LYS A 481 -14.76 -33.60 -3.85
C LYS A 481 -14.90 -33.44 -2.34
N PRO A 482 -16.04 -32.93 -1.83
CA PRO A 482 -16.33 -32.95 -0.40
C PRO A 482 -16.23 -34.35 0.19
N ILE A 483 -15.95 -34.43 1.50
CA ILE A 483 -15.89 -35.70 2.25
C ILE A 483 -17.18 -36.51 2.07
N GLY A 484 -18.32 -35.83 2.04
CA GLY A 484 -19.61 -36.37 1.64
C GLY A 484 -20.57 -35.25 1.25
N SER A 485 -21.43 -35.52 0.26
CA SER A 485 -22.54 -34.65 -0.13
C SER A 485 -23.83 -35.44 0.05
N PHE A 486 -24.70 -34.94 0.92
CA PHE A 486 -25.91 -35.66 1.34
C PHE A 486 -27.15 -34.80 1.11
N LEU A 487 -28.21 -35.43 0.62
CA LEU A 487 -29.54 -34.82 0.53
C LEU A 487 -30.46 -35.51 1.55
N PHE A 488 -30.85 -34.79 2.59
CA PHE A 488 -31.79 -35.30 3.60
C PHE A 488 -33.24 -35.08 3.14
N THR A 489 -33.95 -36.17 2.83
CA THR A 489 -35.35 -36.13 2.39
C THR A 489 -36.29 -36.53 3.52
N GLY A 490 -37.37 -35.78 3.73
CA GLY A 490 -38.42 -36.08 4.72
C GLY A 490 -39.21 -34.84 5.13
N PRO A 491 -40.29 -34.96 5.91
CA PRO A 491 -41.05 -33.81 6.40
C PRO A 491 -40.25 -32.95 7.39
N THR A 492 -40.75 -31.76 7.73
CA THR A 492 -40.13 -30.90 8.75
C THR A 492 -40.27 -31.54 10.13
N GLY A 493 -39.27 -31.38 11.00
CA GLY A 493 -39.31 -31.89 12.38
C GLY A 493 -38.83 -33.33 12.58
N VAL A 494 -38.52 -34.10 11.53
CA VAL A 494 -38.06 -35.51 11.66
C VAL A 494 -36.60 -35.68 12.09
N GLY A 495 -35.89 -34.59 12.40
CA GLY A 495 -34.49 -34.63 12.88
C GLY A 495 -33.40 -34.53 11.80
N LYS A 496 -33.72 -34.12 10.56
CA LYS A 496 -32.73 -33.95 9.47
C LYS A 496 -31.54 -33.06 9.87
N THR A 497 -31.84 -31.88 10.42
CA THR A 497 -30.82 -30.93 10.88
C THR A 497 -30.07 -31.47 12.10
N GLU A 498 -30.74 -32.23 12.95
CA GLU A 498 -30.13 -32.81 14.14
C GLU A 498 -29.10 -33.90 13.79
N VAL A 499 -29.35 -34.68 12.73
CA VAL A 499 -28.36 -35.61 12.17
C VAL A 499 -27.09 -34.89 11.74
N ALA A 500 -27.20 -33.74 11.07
CA ALA A 500 -26.04 -32.98 10.63
C ALA A 500 -25.28 -32.34 11.81
N LYS A 501 -25.99 -31.80 12.81
CA LYS A 501 -25.40 -31.21 14.02
C LYS A 501 -24.69 -32.24 14.91
N GLU A 502 -25.31 -33.39 15.11
CA GLU A 502 -24.69 -34.46 15.90
C GLU A 502 -23.48 -35.03 15.16
N LEU A 503 -23.54 -35.15 13.83
CA LEU A 503 -22.40 -35.56 13.03
C LEU A 503 -21.21 -34.61 13.21
N SER A 504 -21.45 -33.29 13.13
CA SER A 504 -20.39 -32.31 13.33
C SER A 504 -19.82 -32.37 14.76
N HIS A 505 -20.69 -32.56 15.76
CA HIS A 505 -20.27 -32.70 17.15
C HIS A 505 -19.41 -33.96 17.37
N GLN A 506 -19.81 -35.12 16.83
CA GLN A 506 -19.05 -36.37 16.95
C GLN A 506 -17.72 -36.32 16.19
N LEU A 507 -17.65 -35.60 15.07
CA LEU A 507 -16.42 -35.42 14.30
C LEU A 507 -15.53 -34.27 14.83
N GLY A 508 -16.05 -33.43 15.74
CA GLY A 508 -15.34 -32.26 16.23
C GLY A 508 -15.10 -31.19 15.17
N ILE A 509 -16.00 -31.06 14.19
CA ILE A 509 -15.90 -30.09 13.08
C ILE A 509 -16.93 -28.96 13.24
N HIS A 510 -16.66 -27.82 12.61
CA HIS A 510 -17.56 -26.67 12.61
C HIS A 510 -18.90 -26.99 11.92
N PHE A 511 -20.01 -26.52 12.50
CA PHE A 511 -21.35 -26.63 11.90
C PHE A 511 -21.80 -25.28 11.38
N GLU A 512 -21.82 -25.13 10.05
CA GLU A 512 -22.37 -23.95 9.39
C GLU A 512 -23.76 -24.27 8.82
N ARG A 513 -24.71 -23.35 9.01
CA ARG A 513 -26.08 -23.49 8.48
C ARG A 513 -26.46 -22.30 7.62
N PHE A 514 -26.80 -22.58 6.38
CA PHE A 514 -27.42 -21.61 5.48
C PHE A 514 -28.90 -21.95 5.29
N ASP A 515 -29.79 -20.99 5.54
CA ASP A 515 -31.21 -21.15 5.28
C ASP A 515 -31.53 -20.87 3.81
N MET A 516 -31.76 -21.92 3.02
CA MET A 516 -32.02 -21.79 1.58
C MET A 516 -33.27 -20.97 1.25
N SER A 517 -34.18 -20.77 2.22
CA SER A 517 -35.37 -19.93 2.04
C SER A 517 -35.00 -18.44 1.85
N GLU A 518 -33.86 -18.00 2.39
CA GLU A 518 -33.35 -16.63 2.22
C GLU A 518 -32.70 -16.40 0.84
N TYR A 519 -32.43 -17.48 0.09
CA TYR A 519 -31.69 -17.45 -1.18
C TYR A 519 -32.55 -17.79 -2.40
N MET A 520 -33.88 -17.60 -2.30
CA MET A 520 -34.81 -17.88 -3.39
C MET A 520 -34.72 -16.88 -4.55
N GLU A 521 -34.28 -15.66 -4.27
CA GLU A 521 -34.24 -14.57 -5.25
C GLU A 521 -32.86 -14.46 -5.91
N ALA A 522 -32.82 -14.13 -7.20
CA ALA A 522 -31.57 -14.10 -7.97
C ALA A 522 -30.50 -13.15 -7.37
N HIS A 523 -30.92 -12.06 -6.71
CA HIS A 523 -30.01 -11.09 -6.11
C HIS A 523 -29.53 -11.48 -4.70
N THR A 524 -30.19 -12.43 -4.02
CA THR A 524 -29.69 -12.94 -2.73
C THR A 524 -28.64 -14.03 -2.94
N ILE A 525 -28.63 -14.70 -4.08
CA ILE A 525 -27.58 -15.66 -4.47
C ILE A 525 -26.19 -15.01 -4.43
N SER A 526 -26.05 -13.75 -4.90
CA SER A 526 -24.75 -13.06 -4.84
C SER A 526 -24.25 -12.81 -3.42
N ARG A 527 -25.12 -12.80 -2.40
CA ARG A 527 -24.67 -12.78 -0.99
C ARG A 527 -24.09 -14.12 -0.55
N LEU A 528 -24.58 -15.23 -1.11
CA LEU A 528 -24.12 -16.58 -0.76
C LEU A 528 -22.77 -16.91 -1.41
N ILE A 529 -22.66 -16.70 -2.73
CA ILE A 529 -21.47 -17.10 -3.53
C ILE A 529 -20.51 -15.96 -3.85
N GLY A 530 -20.93 -14.70 -3.65
CA GLY A 530 -20.19 -13.50 -4.02
C GLY A 530 -20.82 -12.78 -5.21
N ALA A 531 -20.66 -11.45 -5.26
CA ALA A 531 -21.11 -10.67 -6.41
C ALA A 531 -20.21 -10.96 -7.63
N PRO A 532 -20.74 -10.88 -8.87
CA PRO A 532 -19.93 -10.99 -10.08
C PRO A 532 -19.01 -9.76 -10.27
N ALA A 533 -17.93 -9.93 -11.04
CA ALA A 533 -16.98 -8.87 -11.31
C ALA A 533 -17.66 -7.63 -11.90
N GLY A 534 -17.40 -6.46 -11.28
CA GLY A 534 -17.99 -5.17 -11.68
C GLY A 534 -19.25 -4.75 -10.91
N TYR A 535 -19.76 -5.58 -9.98
CA TYR A 535 -20.87 -5.22 -9.09
C TYR A 535 -20.38 -4.86 -7.68
N VAL A 536 -21.14 -4.00 -7.00
CA VAL A 536 -20.84 -3.58 -5.60
C VAL A 536 -20.78 -4.82 -4.70
N GLY A 537 -19.66 -4.98 -3.99
CA GLY A 537 -19.41 -6.13 -3.13
C GLY A 537 -18.65 -7.28 -3.78
N PHE A 538 -18.13 -7.13 -5.01
CA PHE A 538 -17.26 -8.13 -5.65
C PHE A 538 -16.03 -8.49 -4.78
N GLU A 539 -15.44 -7.51 -4.10
CA GLU A 539 -14.29 -7.72 -3.21
C GLU A 539 -14.66 -8.40 -1.89
N LYS A 540 -15.94 -8.36 -1.51
CA LYS A 540 -16.45 -9.07 -0.32
C LYS A 540 -16.92 -10.45 -0.78
N GLY A 541 -16.11 -11.47 -0.54
CA GLY A 541 -16.49 -12.86 -0.83
C GLY A 541 -17.88 -13.23 -0.30
N GLY A 542 -18.51 -14.23 -0.91
CA GLY A 542 -19.83 -14.71 -0.47
C GLY A 542 -19.80 -15.34 0.92
N LEU A 543 -20.94 -15.34 1.61
CA LEU A 543 -21.08 -15.93 2.95
C LEU A 543 -20.67 -17.41 2.99
N LEU A 544 -21.00 -18.18 1.95
CA LEU A 544 -20.61 -19.59 1.82
C LEU A 544 -19.10 -19.72 1.59
N THR A 545 -18.57 -18.96 0.64
CA THR A 545 -17.14 -19.06 0.27
C THR A 545 -16.24 -18.62 1.43
N GLU A 546 -16.63 -17.58 2.17
CA GLU A 546 -15.89 -17.09 3.33
C GLU A 546 -16.00 -18.04 4.53
N SER A 547 -17.16 -18.65 4.77
CA SER A 547 -17.29 -19.64 5.84
C SER A 547 -16.46 -20.90 5.56
N ILE A 548 -16.46 -21.39 4.31
CA ILE A 548 -15.61 -22.53 3.90
C ILE A 548 -14.12 -22.16 4.01
N ARG A 549 -13.72 -20.94 3.65
CA ARG A 549 -12.33 -20.48 3.83
C ARG A 549 -11.90 -20.46 5.28
N LYS A 550 -12.79 -20.05 6.19
CA LYS A 550 -12.52 -20.01 7.64
C LYS A 550 -12.54 -21.39 8.29
N HIS A 551 -13.34 -22.32 7.76
CA HIS A 551 -13.55 -23.66 8.31
C HIS A 551 -13.59 -24.72 7.19
N PRO A 552 -12.42 -25.09 6.62
CA PRO A 552 -12.33 -25.99 5.46
C PRO A 552 -12.70 -27.46 5.71
#